data_AF-A0A7V9VE53-F1
#
_entry.id   AF-A0A7V9VE53-F1
#
_cell.length_a   1.000
_cell.length_b   1.000
_cell.length_c   1.000
_cell.angle_alpha   90.00
_cell.angle_beta   90.00
_cell.angle_gamma   90.00
#
_symmetry.space_group_name_H-M   'P 1'
#
loop_
_entity.id
_entity.type
_entity.pdbx_description
1 polymer ?
#
loop_
_entity_poly.entity_id
_entity_poly.type
_entity_poly.pdbx_seq_one_letter_code
_entity_poly.pdbx_strand_id
1 'polypeptide(L)'
;GTPADPGTTGEVRATLRQVIACSNARDTLRRMALFSDGNLRASFPAGPTGAFADLVATPPVVLPVVSRIAIVAYGEVRLLPDGRVVTSVTLDNPSSHNHDLTVSQDPSAGTRQVAVVYLVRQGDRWVVDEEVY
;
A
#
# COMPACT_ATOMS: atom_id res chain seq x y z
N GLY A 1 4.28 -17.62 -9.91
CA GLY A 1 4.21 -16.83 -11.16
C GLY A 1 5.51 -16.93 -11.94
N THR A 2 5.55 -16.36 -13.14
CA THR A 2 6.79 -16.11 -13.91
C THR A 2 7.24 -14.67 -13.68
N PRO A 3 8.53 -14.32 -13.84
CA PRO A 3 8.95 -12.93 -13.80
C PRO A 3 8.14 -12.09 -14.81
N ALA A 4 7.66 -10.93 -14.39
CA ALA A 4 6.97 -9.99 -15.27
C ALA A 4 7.97 -9.27 -16.19
N ASP A 5 7.49 -8.77 -17.33
CA ASP A 5 8.32 -7.96 -18.21
C ASP A 5 8.68 -6.60 -17.57
N PRO A 6 9.68 -5.87 -18.11
CA PRO A 6 10.11 -4.59 -17.56
C PRO A 6 9.01 -3.52 -17.55
N GLY A 7 8.11 -3.52 -18.52
CA GLY A 7 6.99 -2.58 -18.61
C GLY A 7 6.00 -2.80 -17.48
N THR A 8 5.52 -4.03 -17.34
CA THR A 8 4.64 -4.43 -16.22
C THR A 8 5.28 -4.14 -14.87
N THR A 9 6.57 -4.46 -14.70
CA THR A 9 7.31 -4.16 -13.47
C THR A 9 7.34 -2.67 -13.15
N GLY A 10 7.55 -1.82 -14.16
CA GLY A 10 7.54 -0.37 -14.03
C GLY A 10 6.19 0.18 -13.58
N GLU A 11 5.11 -0.25 -14.22
CA GLU A 11 3.74 0.19 -13.91
C GLU A 11 3.28 -0.26 -12.52
N VAL A 12 3.58 -1.51 -12.14
CA VAL A 12 3.28 -2.03 -10.79
C VAL A 12 4.01 -1.21 -9.73
N ARG A 13 5.31 -0.94 -9.91
CA ARG A 13 6.07 -0.10 -8.97
C ARG A 13 5.54 1.33 -8.91
N ALA A 14 5.12 1.90 -10.04
CA ALA A 14 4.50 3.23 -10.08
C ALA A 14 3.21 3.27 -9.26
N THR A 15 2.36 2.24 -9.40
CA THR A 15 1.12 2.08 -8.62
C THR A 15 1.43 2.03 -7.11
N LEU A 16 2.38 1.21 -6.69
CA LEU A 16 2.77 1.08 -5.29
C LEU A 16 3.34 2.40 -4.73
N ARG A 17 4.12 3.15 -5.52
CA ARG A 17 4.58 4.50 -5.13
C ARG A 17 3.40 5.45 -4.94
N GLN A 18 2.41 5.39 -5.82
CA GLN A 18 1.23 6.23 -5.73
C GLN A 18 0.38 5.91 -4.49
N VAL A 19 0.27 4.64 -4.11
CA VAL A 19 -0.39 4.23 -2.86
C VAL A 19 0.29 4.90 -1.66
N ILE A 20 1.63 4.82 -1.58
CA ILE A 20 2.39 5.45 -0.49
C ILE A 20 2.32 6.98 -0.55
N ALA A 21 2.36 7.58 -1.73
CA ALA A 21 2.22 9.02 -1.90
C ALA A 21 0.85 9.52 -1.41
N CYS A 22 -0.24 8.82 -1.75
CA CYS A 22 -1.59 9.18 -1.30
C CYS A 22 -1.73 8.99 0.22
N SER A 23 -1.16 7.92 0.79
CA SER A 23 -1.11 7.71 2.24
C SER A 23 -0.36 8.85 2.95
N ASN A 24 0.80 9.25 2.44
CA ASN A 24 1.59 10.35 2.99
C ASN A 24 0.93 11.73 2.81
N ALA A 25 0.04 11.88 1.82
CA ALA A 25 -0.77 13.08 1.60
C ALA A 25 -2.08 13.10 2.40
N ARG A 26 -2.41 12.00 3.11
CA ARG A 26 -3.76 11.74 3.66
C ARG A 26 -4.87 11.94 2.62
N ASP A 27 -4.60 11.62 1.37
CA ASP A 27 -5.56 11.71 0.28
C ASP A 27 -6.33 10.40 0.16
N THR A 28 -7.34 10.26 1.02
CA THR A 28 -8.12 9.03 1.18
C THR A 28 -8.81 8.62 -0.11
N LEU A 29 -9.49 9.54 -0.79
CA LEU A 29 -10.23 9.21 -2.01
C LEU A 29 -9.30 8.78 -3.14
N ARG A 30 -8.16 9.49 -3.35
CA ARG A 30 -7.19 9.05 -4.35
C ARG A 30 -6.54 7.73 -3.99
N ARG A 31 -6.29 7.47 -2.70
CA ARG A 31 -5.79 6.19 -2.24
C ARG A 31 -6.79 5.07 -2.57
N MET A 32 -8.06 5.23 -2.23
CA MET A 32 -9.09 4.20 -2.49
C MET A 32 -9.23 3.88 -3.98
N ALA A 33 -9.03 4.86 -4.87
CA ALA A 33 -9.06 4.65 -6.31
C ALA A 33 -7.92 3.77 -6.87
N LEU A 34 -6.93 3.39 -6.03
CA LEU A 34 -5.82 2.49 -6.36
C LEU A 34 -6.06 1.05 -5.88
N PHE A 35 -7.20 0.77 -5.25
CA PHE A 35 -7.61 -0.56 -4.81
C PHE A 35 -8.73 -1.08 -5.70
N SER A 36 -8.78 -2.40 -5.91
CA SER A 36 -9.84 -3.05 -6.67
C SER A 36 -11.17 -2.95 -5.92
N ASP A 37 -12.29 -2.95 -6.64
CA ASP A 37 -13.61 -3.03 -5.99
C ASP A 37 -13.76 -4.28 -5.11
N GLY A 38 -13.09 -5.38 -5.48
CA GLY A 38 -13.07 -6.61 -4.68
C GLY A 38 -12.41 -6.37 -3.33
N ASN A 39 -11.24 -5.73 -3.34
CA ASN A 39 -10.53 -5.32 -2.13
C ASN A 39 -11.40 -4.39 -1.28
N LEU A 40 -11.97 -3.33 -1.88
CA LEU A 40 -12.78 -2.36 -1.15
C LEU A 40 -14.02 -3.01 -0.50
N ARG A 41 -14.71 -3.92 -1.21
CA ARG A 41 -15.84 -4.66 -0.61
C ARG A 41 -15.40 -5.56 0.54
N ALA A 42 -14.22 -6.18 0.44
CA ALA A 42 -13.66 -7.00 1.51
C ALA A 42 -13.22 -6.18 2.73
N SER A 43 -12.71 -4.96 2.52
CA SER A 43 -12.37 -4.03 3.61
C SER A 43 -13.59 -3.44 4.32
N PHE A 44 -14.72 -3.33 3.61
CA PHE A 44 -15.97 -2.76 4.12
C PHE A 44 -17.15 -3.74 3.95
N PRO A 45 -17.12 -4.93 4.59
CA PRO A 45 -18.13 -5.97 4.35
C PRO A 45 -19.53 -5.57 4.82
N ALA A 46 -19.62 -4.65 5.79
CA ALA A 46 -20.87 -4.06 6.29
C ALA A 46 -21.15 -2.67 5.69
N GLY A 47 -20.37 -2.24 4.69
CA GLY A 47 -20.40 -0.89 4.14
C GLY A 47 -19.45 0.10 4.86
N PRO A 48 -19.34 1.34 4.34
CA PRO A 48 -18.47 2.36 4.92
C PRO A 48 -18.94 2.76 6.33
N THR A 49 -17.98 2.94 7.23
CA THR A 49 -18.25 3.38 8.61
C THR A 49 -18.37 4.91 8.71
N GLY A 50 -18.96 5.42 9.81
CA GLY A 50 -18.97 6.86 10.08
C GLY A 50 -17.56 7.47 10.12
N ALA A 51 -16.60 6.76 10.74
CA ALA A 51 -15.20 7.18 10.76
C ALA A 51 -14.59 7.26 9.35
N PHE A 52 -14.96 6.35 8.45
CA PHE A 52 -14.55 6.44 7.05
C PHE A 52 -15.19 7.64 6.34
N ALA A 53 -16.47 7.93 6.61
CA ALA A 53 -17.16 9.11 6.08
C ALA A 53 -16.46 10.42 6.52
N ASP A 54 -16.07 10.51 7.80
CA ASP A 54 -15.33 11.67 8.32
C ASP A 54 -13.95 11.80 7.65
N LEU A 55 -13.28 10.67 7.42
CA LEU A 55 -11.97 10.62 6.77
C LEU A 55 -12.04 11.11 5.31
N VAL A 56 -13.08 10.74 4.55
CA VAL A 56 -13.23 11.19 3.16
C VAL A 56 -13.75 12.62 3.04
N ALA A 57 -14.44 13.14 4.06
CA ALA A 57 -14.88 14.53 4.12
C ALA A 57 -13.73 15.50 4.48
N THR A 58 -12.68 14.99 5.11
CA THR A 58 -11.51 15.77 5.52
C THR A 58 -10.60 16.05 4.31
N PRO A 59 -10.25 17.33 4.02
CA PRO A 59 -9.30 17.65 2.97
C PRO A 59 -7.93 16.99 3.18
N PRO A 60 -7.22 16.58 2.11
CA PRO A 60 -5.89 16.00 2.23
C PRO A 60 -4.92 16.97 2.92
N VAL A 61 -4.16 16.44 3.88
CA VAL A 61 -3.09 17.18 4.58
C VAL A 61 -1.84 16.31 4.58
N VAL A 62 -0.77 16.85 3.99
CA VAL A 62 0.51 16.16 3.89
C VAL A 62 1.08 15.90 5.28
N LEU A 63 1.49 14.66 5.52
CA LEU A 63 2.17 14.27 6.75
C LEU A 63 3.51 15.02 6.90
N PRO A 64 3.87 15.42 8.13
CA PRO A 64 5.23 15.83 8.45
C PRO A 64 6.22 14.78 7.98
N VAL A 65 7.42 15.20 7.54
CA VAL A 65 8.44 14.31 6.97
C VAL A 65 8.74 13.12 7.89
N VAL A 66 8.84 13.37 9.20
CA VAL A 66 9.10 12.35 10.23
C VAL A 66 8.00 11.30 10.39
N SER A 67 6.81 11.53 9.82
CA SER A 67 5.66 10.64 9.89
C SER A 67 5.35 9.96 8.56
N ARG A 68 6.16 10.17 7.52
CA ARG A 68 5.91 9.61 6.18
C ARG A 68 6.40 8.18 6.08
N ILE A 69 5.62 7.35 5.42
CA ILE A 69 5.98 5.98 5.04
C ILE A 69 6.95 6.05 3.85
N ALA A 70 7.99 5.23 3.86
CA ALA A 70 8.95 5.09 2.77
C ALA A 70 8.97 3.66 2.23
N ILE A 71 9.09 3.52 0.91
CA ILE A 71 9.41 2.22 0.28
C ILE A 71 10.92 2.06 0.32
N VAL A 72 11.40 1.05 1.03
CA VAL A 72 12.82 0.73 1.19
C VAL A 72 13.29 -0.21 0.09
N ALA A 73 12.45 -1.19 -0.27
CA ALA A 73 12.79 -2.18 -1.30
C ALA A 73 11.54 -2.71 -1.99
N TYR A 74 11.72 -3.20 -3.22
CA TYR A 74 10.75 -4.00 -3.96
C TYR A 74 11.31 -5.41 -4.16
N GLY A 75 10.45 -6.40 -4.03
CA GLY A 75 10.71 -7.75 -4.52
C GLY A 75 10.62 -7.84 -6.05
N GLU A 76 10.81 -9.06 -6.54
CA GLU A 76 10.51 -9.40 -7.94
C GLU A 76 9.00 -9.27 -8.17
N VAL A 77 8.61 -8.74 -9.34
CA VAL A 77 7.23 -8.73 -9.78
C VAL A 77 6.99 -10.01 -10.59
N ARG A 78 6.01 -10.81 -10.16
CA ARG A 78 5.71 -12.10 -10.80
C ARG A 78 4.28 -12.12 -11.32
N LEU A 79 4.10 -12.45 -12.60
CA LEU A 79 2.80 -12.67 -13.22
C LEU A 79 2.25 -14.05 -12.82
N LEU A 80 1.01 -14.09 -12.35
CA LEU A 80 0.31 -15.30 -11.95
C LEU A 80 -0.57 -15.85 -13.10
N PRO A 81 -0.93 -17.14 -13.08
CA PRO A 81 -1.75 -17.74 -14.13
C PRO A 81 -3.15 -17.12 -14.29
N ASP A 82 -3.67 -16.48 -13.24
CA ASP A 82 -4.96 -15.79 -13.23
C ASP A 82 -4.88 -14.34 -13.79
N GLY A 83 -3.71 -13.92 -14.28
CA GLY A 83 -3.47 -12.59 -14.83
C GLY A 83 -3.15 -11.51 -13.78
N ARG A 84 -3.18 -11.83 -12.48
CA ARG A 84 -2.70 -10.93 -11.43
C ARG A 84 -1.18 -10.91 -11.40
N VAL A 85 -0.61 -9.88 -10.80
CA VAL A 85 0.81 -9.86 -10.41
C VAL A 85 0.95 -9.91 -8.89
N VAL A 86 2.05 -10.49 -8.42
CA VAL A 86 2.43 -10.47 -7.00
C VAL A 86 3.83 -9.91 -6.85
N THR A 87 4.05 -9.12 -5.81
CA THR A 87 5.37 -8.63 -5.41
C THR A 87 5.42 -8.38 -3.92
N SER A 88 6.62 -8.37 -3.33
CA SER A 88 6.80 -7.87 -1.97
C SER A 88 7.25 -6.40 -1.98
N VAL A 89 6.88 -5.65 -0.95
CA VAL A 89 7.37 -4.30 -0.71
C VAL A 89 7.83 -4.19 0.73
N THR A 90 9.05 -3.71 0.94
CA THR A 90 9.56 -3.40 2.27
C THR A 90 9.31 -1.94 2.55
N LEU A 91 8.59 -1.66 3.64
CA LEU A 91 8.20 -0.33 4.07
C LEU A 91 8.93 0.03 5.36
N ASP A 92 9.34 1.28 5.45
CA ASP A 92 9.67 1.94 6.71
C ASP A 92 8.45 2.81 7.09
N ASN A 93 7.79 2.45 8.18
CA ASN A 93 6.59 3.13 8.66
C ASN A 93 6.84 3.69 10.06
N PRO A 94 7.02 5.03 10.18
CA PRO A 94 7.22 5.69 11.46
C PRO A 94 6.20 5.37 12.55
N SER A 95 4.95 5.06 12.17
CA SER A 95 3.88 4.77 13.12
C SER A 95 3.96 3.36 13.72
N SER A 96 4.62 2.42 13.04
CA SER A 96 4.81 1.05 13.54
C SER A 96 5.87 0.95 14.66
N HIS A 97 6.70 1.99 14.84
CA HIS A 97 7.76 2.04 15.85
C HIS A 97 7.26 2.08 17.30
N ASN A 98 5.95 2.24 17.53
CA ASN A 98 5.39 2.53 18.85
C ASN A 98 4.56 1.37 19.45
N HIS A 99 4.46 0.23 18.77
CA HIS A 99 3.65 -0.91 19.24
C HIS A 99 4.40 -1.88 20.16
N ASP A 100 5.70 -1.69 20.38
CA ASP A 100 6.48 -2.49 21.32
C ASP A 100 7.07 -1.59 22.42
N LEU A 101 6.35 -1.47 23.54
CA LEU A 101 6.85 -0.77 24.73
C LEU A 101 7.89 -1.60 25.51
N THR A 102 8.26 -2.80 25.03
CA THR A 102 9.19 -3.72 25.69
C THR A 102 10.49 -3.97 24.93
N VAL A 103 10.59 -3.55 23.67
CA VAL A 103 11.83 -3.63 22.89
C VAL A 103 12.55 -2.28 22.96
N SER A 104 13.82 -2.37 23.35
CA SER A 104 14.77 -1.28 23.50
C SER A 104 14.63 -0.22 22.40
N GLN A 105 14.65 1.06 22.83
CA GLN A 105 14.69 2.25 21.98
C GLN A 105 16.02 2.34 21.23
N ASP A 106 16.21 1.47 20.23
CA ASP A 106 17.23 1.67 19.21
C ASP A 106 16.60 2.50 18.08
N PRO A 107 17.00 3.77 17.88
CA PRO A 107 16.52 4.60 16.78
C PRO A 107 16.90 4.06 15.39
N SER A 108 17.75 3.03 15.32
CA SER A 108 18.11 2.27 14.11
C SER A 108 17.22 1.04 13.88
N ALA A 109 16.50 0.58 14.90
CA ALA A 109 15.61 -0.58 14.83
C ALA A 109 14.22 -0.17 14.32
N GLY A 110 14.19 0.51 13.17
CA GLY A 110 12.93 0.69 12.48
C GLY A 110 12.39 -0.68 12.07
N THR A 111 11.26 -1.12 12.61
CA THR A 111 10.64 -2.39 12.25
C THR A 111 10.17 -2.30 10.82
N ARG A 112 11.07 -2.61 9.89
CA ARG A 112 10.77 -2.69 8.46
C ARG A 112 9.65 -3.71 8.28
N GLN A 113 8.52 -3.24 7.78
CA GLN A 113 7.38 -4.07 7.50
C GLN A 113 7.49 -4.59 6.08
N VAL A 114 7.29 -5.89 5.87
CA VAL A 114 7.25 -6.47 4.52
C VAL A 114 5.80 -6.80 4.21
N ALA A 115 5.26 -6.19 3.15
CA ALA A 115 3.93 -6.55 2.64
C ALA A 115 4.08 -7.36 1.36
N VAL A 116 3.31 -8.44 1.22
CA VAL A 116 3.08 -9.12 -0.06
C VAL A 116 1.82 -8.53 -0.68
N VAL A 117 1.96 -7.98 -1.88
CA VAL A 117 0.89 -7.24 -2.56
C VAL A 117 0.54 -7.94 -3.86
N TYR A 118 -0.75 -8.19 -4.05
CA TYR A 118 -1.31 -8.69 -5.29
C TYR A 118 -1.99 -7.54 -6.02
N LEU A 119 -1.71 -7.40 -7.32
CA LEU A 119 -2.35 -6.38 -8.15
C LEU A 119 -3.05 -7.05 -9.34
N VAL A 120 -4.18 -6.46 -9.72
CA VAL A 120 -4.99 -6.88 -10.88
C VAL A 120 -5.04 -5.75 -11.89
N ARG A 121 -5.08 -6.09 -13.19
CA ARG A 121 -5.26 -5.10 -14.26
C ARG A 121 -6.73 -4.69 -14.31
N GLN A 122 -7.02 -3.40 -14.19
CA GLN A 122 -8.34 -2.82 -14.40
C GLN A 122 -8.25 -1.72 -15.45
N GLY A 123 -8.77 -1.98 -16.65
CA GLY A 123 -8.58 -1.09 -17.79
C GLY A 123 -7.10 -0.97 -18.15
N ASP A 124 -6.60 0.25 -18.16
CA ASP A 124 -5.22 0.59 -18.53
C ASP A 124 -4.24 0.60 -17.35
N ARG A 125 -4.70 0.35 -16.11
CA ARG A 125 -3.88 0.47 -14.89
C ARG A 125 -3.87 -0.79 -14.02
N TRP A 126 -2.82 -0.92 -13.21
CA TRP A 126 -2.79 -1.88 -12.11
C TRP A 126 -3.41 -1.27 -10.86
N VAL A 127 -4.16 -2.07 -10.11
CA VAL A 127 -4.72 -1.70 -8.80
C VAL A 127 -4.44 -2.79 -7.79
N VAL A 128 -4.31 -2.43 -6.51
CA VAL A 128 -4.11 -3.36 -5.40
C VAL A 128 -5.38 -4.17 -5.17
N ASP A 129 -5.25 -5.50 -5.26
CA ASP A 129 -6.35 -6.45 -5.08
C ASP A 129 -6.32 -7.07 -3.69
N GLU A 130 -5.11 -7.33 -3.17
CA GLU A 130 -4.89 -7.96 -1.87
C GLU A 130 -3.54 -7.52 -1.31
N GLU A 131 -3.46 -7.38 0.01
CA GLU A 131 -2.22 -7.10 0.74
C GLU A 131 -2.15 -7.98 1.98
N VAL A 132 -0.99 -8.59 2.21
CA VAL A 132 -0.70 -9.48 3.35
C VAL A 132 0.56 -8.97 4.05
N TYR A 133 0.48 -8.77 5.36
CA TYR A 133 1.54 -8.21 6.22
C TYR A 133 2.15 -9.25 7.15
#